data_AF-A0A8J3SB77-F1
#
_entry.id   AF-A0A8J3SB77-F1
#
_cell.length_a   1.000
_cell.length_b   1.000
_cell.length_c   1.000
_cell.angle_alpha   90.00
_cell.angle_beta   90.00
_cell.angle_gamma   90.00
#
_symmetry.space_group_name_H-M   'P 1'
#
loop_
_entity.id
_entity.type
_entity.pdbx_description
1 polymer ?
#
loop_
_entity_poly.entity_id
_entity_poly.type
_entity_poly.pdbx_seq_one_letter_code
_entity_poly.pdbx_strand_id
1 'polypeptide(L)'
;MTESAGITHHLDPLLRVLPPSLTAHQRQLVERAYTVAAYWHRGRRRRSGDPYITHPVAVAVILAELGMDHEMLCAALLHDVLDDTGCPESELVSEFGERITGLLAGLRTLDGSDLRTDDWESSADDRVLVLKLVDRLHNHRTMRFLPPEKQRATSQETLDVLVPLAVRLGLEQVGEELQRLAAARPAPPPDQAGIRTSFRTIAVGALLLPPGDRARWLEEWLDHLHGLPDGRARRRFTVQLLMGMPRLAVILRWPLSEPAHLTAQVLRRVARWVISSNVRTWSLLTPFLVWMTVEAAASSPWEAAGLLVTVPPVLGAGVRTLRERLHVAEGRPRHRRE
;
A
#
# COMPACT_ATOMS: atom_id res chain seq x y z
N MET A 1 -2.36 40.32 -21.69
CA MET A 1 -0.91 40.61 -21.68
C MET A 1 -0.27 40.42 -20.30
N THR A 2 -0.97 40.64 -19.18
CA THR A 2 -0.45 40.45 -17.82
C THR A 2 -0.21 38.98 -17.43
N GLU A 3 -1.04 38.05 -17.92
CA GLU A 3 -0.93 36.62 -17.56
C GLU A 3 0.29 35.94 -18.21
N SER A 4 0.59 36.27 -19.47
CA SER A 4 1.79 35.78 -20.17
C SER A 4 3.09 36.25 -19.51
N ALA A 5 3.13 37.49 -19.01
CA ALA A 5 4.33 38.04 -18.36
C ALA A 5 4.59 37.41 -16.98
N GLY A 6 3.54 37.07 -16.23
CA GLY A 6 3.65 36.34 -14.95
C GLY A 6 4.10 34.89 -15.15
N ILE A 7 3.66 34.26 -16.24
CA ILE A 7 4.12 32.92 -16.62
C ILE A 7 5.61 32.98 -16.96
N THR A 8 6.13 33.91 -17.75
CA THR A 8 7.57 33.87 -18.09
C THR A 8 8.51 34.11 -16.90
N HIS A 9 8.10 34.92 -15.92
CA HIS A 9 8.96 35.27 -14.77
C HIS A 9 9.42 34.06 -13.94
N HIS A 10 8.62 33.00 -13.85
CA HIS A 10 9.03 31.82 -13.08
C HIS A 10 10.08 30.97 -13.79
N LEU A 11 10.34 31.19 -15.09
CA LEU A 11 11.38 30.47 -15.83
C LEU A 11 12.78 31.07 -15.64
N ASP A 12 12.87 32.36 -15.26
CA ASP A 12 14.13 33.09 -15.10
C ASP A 12 15.21 32.36 -14.29
N PRO A 13 14.91 31.71 -13.14
CA PRO A 13 15.92 30.97 -12.39
C PRO A 13 16.57 29.86 -13.21
N LEU A 14 15.79 29.14 -14.01
CA LEU A 14 16.30 28.07 -14.88
C LEU A 14 17.18 28.65 -15.99
N LEU A 15 16.75 29.73 -16.65
CA LEU A 15 17.50 30.33 -17.75
C LEU A 15 18.92 30.76 -17.34
N ARG A 16 19.09 31.17 -16.08
CA ARG A 16 20.39 31.59 -15.51
C ARG A 16 21.37 30.44 -15.31
N VAL A 17 20.86 29.23 -15.12
CA VAL A 17 21.67 28.03 -14.83
C VAL A 17 21.69 27.03 -15.99
N LEU A 18 21.02 27.34 -17.12
CA LEU A 18 21.00 26.46 -18.28
C LEU A 18 22.44 26.17 -18.76
N PRO A 19 22.78 24.89 -19.03
CA PRO A 19 24.11 24.54 -19.48
C PRO A 19 24.53 25.32 -20.74
N PRO A 20 25.75 25.89 -20.79
CA PRO A 20 26.21 26.67 -21.94
C PRO A 20 26.41 25.81 -23.20
N SER A 21 26.48 24.48 -23.04
CA SER A 21 26.60 23.50 -24.12
C SER A 21 25.30 23.29 -24.90
N LEU A 22 24.15 23.78 -24.40
CA LEU A 22 22.88 23.61 -25.10
C LEU A 22 22.83 24.46 -26.38
N THR A 23 22.46 23.81 -27.48
CA THR A 23 22.17 24.49 -28.74
C THR A 23 20.94 25.40 -28.62
N ALA A 24 20.80 26.36 -29.53
CA ALA A 24 19.63 27.23 -29.57
C ALA A 24 18.30 26.44 -29.66
N HIS A 25 18.29 25.37 -30.45
CA HIS A 25 17.13 24.49 -30.59
C HIS A 25 16.78 23.76 -29.28
N GLN A 26 17.78 23.23 -28.58
CA GLN A 26 17.57 22.55 -27.29
C GLN A 26 17.07 23.52 -26.20
N ARG A 27 17.58 24.75 -26.19
CA ARG A 27 17.07 25.81 -25.29
C ARG A 27 15.61 26.14 -25.58
N GLN A 28 15.25 26.28 -26.86
CA GLN A 28 13.87 26.50 -27.27
C GLN A 28 12.95 25.35 -26.85
N LEU A 29 13.42 24.10 -26.89
CA LEU A 29 12.66 22.95 -26.43
C LEU A 29 12.38 23.01 -24.92
N VAL A 30 13.34 23.45 -24.11
CA VAL A 30 13.18 23.64 -22.65
C VAL A 30 12.17 24.77 -22.35
N GLU A 31 12.27 25.90 -23.06
CA GLU A 31 11.30 27.00 -22.95
C GLU A 31 9.88 26.56 -23.37
N ARG A 32 9.79 25.69 -24.38
CA ARG A 32 8.52 25.08 -24.80
C ARG A 32 7.96 24.16 -23.72
N ALA A 33 8.77 23.28 -23.14
CA ALA A 33 8.37 22.40 -22.04
C ALA A 33 7.84 23.21 -20.85
N TYR A 34 8.50 24.32 -20.52
CA TYR A 34 8.02 25.26 -19.50
C TYR A 34 6.63 25.81 -19.84
N THR A 35 6.44 26.27 -21.07
CA THR A 35 5.17 26.85 -21.52
C THR A 35 4.03 25.83 -21.43
N VAL A 36 4.28 24.59 -21.84
CA VAL A 36 3.33 23.47 -21.76
C VAL A 36 3.00 23.16 -20.31
N ALA A 37 4.00 23.00 -19.44
CA ALA A 37 3.79 22.74 -18.02
C ALA A 37 3.01 23.87 -17.33
N ALA A 38 3.35 25.13 -17.60
CA ALA A 38 2.66 26.29 -17.04
C ALA A 38 1.18 26.35 -17.50
N TYR A 39 0.92 25.99 -18.75
CA TYR A 39 -0.43 25.91 -19.30
C TYR A 39 -1.27 24.83 -18.60
N TRP A 40 -0.74 23.60 -18.52
CA TRP A 40 -1.49 22.47 -17.95
C TRP A 40 -1.68 22.57 -16.44
N HIS A 41 -0.75 23.21 -15.73
CA HIS A 41 -0.87 23.47 -14.30
C HIS A 41 -1.52 24.83 -13.97
N ARG A 42 -2.10 25.55 -14.95
CA ARG A 42 -2.73 26.86 -14.72
C ARG A 42 -3.83 26.77 -13.64
N GLY A 43 -3.85 27.75 -12.74
CA GLY A 43 -4.80 27.80 -11.63
C GLY A 43 -4.53 26.80 -10.50
N ARG A 44 -3.59 25.86 -10.66
CA ARG A 44 -3.16 24.98 -9.56
C ARG A 44 -2.14 25.67 -8.67
N ARG A 45 -2.22 25.37 -7.37
CA ARG A 45 -1.32 25.89 -6.34
C ARG A 45 -0.69 24.75 -5.55
N ARG A 46 0.55 24.95 -5.12
CA ARG A 46 1.22 24.10 -4.13
C ARG A 46 0.54 24.25 -2.78
N ARG A 47 0.82 23.33 -1.85
CA ARG A 47 0.37 23.46 -0.44
C ARG A 47 0.95 24.68 0.27
N SER A 48 2.05 25.24 -0.22
CA SER A 48 2.61 26.51 0.26
C SER A 48 1.75 27.73 -0.13
N GLY A 49 0.88 27.58 -1.13
CA GLY A 49 0.12 28.67 -1.74
C GLY A 49 0.73 29.19 -3.05
N ASP A 50 1.97 28.82 -3.39
CA ASP A 50 2.64 29.27 -4.62
C ASP A 50 2.03 28.63 -5.88
N PRO A 51 2.19 29.23 -7.08
CA PRO A 51 1.83 28.59 -8.34
C PRO A 51 2.52 27.23 -8.50
N TYR A 52 1.78 26.23 -8.99
CA TYR A 52 2.31 24.85 -9.09
C TYR A 52 3.60 24.77 -9.92
N ILE A 53 3.68 25.57 -10.99
CA ILE A 53 4.84 25.61 -11.92
C ILE A 53 6.18 25.90 -11.23
N THR A 54 6.16 26.51 -10.04
CA THR A 54 7.40 26.78 -9.27
C THR A 54 8.14 25.50 -8.88
N HIS A 55 7.43 24.38 -8.73
CA HIS A 55 8.05 23.10 -8.41
C HIS A 55 8.79 22.46 -9.60
N PRO A 56 8.15 22.20 -10.76
CA PRO A 56 8.86 21.67 -11.93
C PRO A 56 10.07 22.52 -12.32
N VAL A 57 9.97 23.85 -12.23
CA VAL A 57 11.12 24.74 -12.44
C VAL A 57 12.24 24.47 -11.44
N ALA A 58 11.94 24.36 -10.15
CA ALA A 58 12.97 24.14 -9.14
C ALA A 58 13.64 22.76 -9.29
N VAL A 59 12.91 21.73 -9.72
CA VAL A 59 13.47 20.41 -10.07
C VAL A 59 14.41 20.55 -11.28
N ALA A 60 13.98 21.26 -12.34
CA ALA A 60 14.80 21.51 -13.51
C ALA A 60 16.06 22.33 -13.20
N VAL A 61 15.98 23.31 -12.28
CA VAL A 61 17.14 24.10 -11.83
C VAL A 61 18.19 23.20 -11.18
N ILE A 62 17.78 22.30 -10.27
CA ILE A 62 18.72 21.37 -9.62
C ILE A 62 19.38 20.46 -10.67
N LEU A 63 18.62 19.93 -11.63
CA LEU A 63 19.20 19.09 -12.70
C LEU A 63 20.16 19.88 -13.61
N ALA A 64 19.86 21.15 -13.89
CA ALA A 64 20.74 22.01 -14.67
C ALA A 64 22.06 22.28 -13.92
N GLU A 65 22.00 22.49 -12.61
CA GLU A 65 23.19 22.63 -11.74
C GLU A 65 24.03 21.33 -11.69
N LEU A 66 23.38 20.17 -11.80
CA LEU A 66 24.05 18.87 -11.96
C LEU A 66 24.61 18.63 -13.37
N GLY A 67 24.43 19.57 -14.31
CA GLY A 67 24.93 19.47 -15.67
C GLY A 67 24.13 18.54 -16.58
N MET A 68 22.87 18.25 -16.24
CA MET A 68 22.01 17.37 -17.02
C MET A 68 21.59 18.00 -18.36
N ASP A 69 21.30 17.15 -19.34
CA ASP A 69 20.98 17.58 -20.70
C ASP A 69 19.55 18.11 -20.86
N HIS A 70 19.27 18.74 -22.01
CA HIS A 70 17.96 19.33 -22.31
C HIS A 70 16.77 18.38 -22.15
N GLU A 71 16.94 17.09 -22.42
CA GLU A 71 15.88 16.10 -22.26
C GLU A 71 15.50 15.88 -20.80
N MET A 72 16.49 15.79 -19.91
CA MET A 72 16.26 15.74 -18.46
C MET A 72 15.58 17.01 -17.96
N LEU A 73 15.99 18.18 -18.47
CA LEU A 73 15.35 19.45 -18.11
C LEU A 73 13.90 19.52 -18.59
N CYS A 74 13.61 19.05 -19.81
CA CYS A 74 12.25 18.95 -20.32
C CYS A 74 11.42 17.96 -19.50
N ALA A 75 11.96 16.77 -19.21
CA ALA A 75 11.30 15.76 -18.39
C ALA A 75 10.96 16.31 -17.00
N ALA A 76 11.88 17.04 -16.35
CA ALA A 76 11.61 17.66 -15.06
C ALA A 76 10.51 18.73 -15.10
N LEU A 77 10.46 19.53 -16.16
CA LEU A 77 9.39 20.51 -16.33
C LEU A 77 8.02 19.83 -16.55
N LEU A 78 8.01 18.66 -17.18
CA LEU A 78 6.80 17.94 -17.59
C LEU A 78 6.39 16.79 -16.64
N HIS A 79 7.18 16.47 -15.62
CA HIS A 79 7.05 15.21 -14.88
C HIS A 79 5.67 14.99 -14.24
N ASP A 80 5.06 16.03 -13.69
CA ASP A 80 3.72 15.97 -13.10
C ASP A 80 2.58 16.19 -14.11
N VAL A 81 2.88 16.54 -15.36
CA VAL A 81 1.84 16.91 -16.34
C VAL A 81 0.95 15.71 -16.67
N LEU A 82 1.53 14.52 -16.84
CA LEU A 82 0.78 13.31 -17.16
C LEU A 82 -0.08 12.81 -16.00
N ASP A 83 0.39 12.98 -14.77
CA ASP A 83 -0.26 12.41 -13.58
C ASP A 83 -1.27 13.37 -12.93
N ASP A 84 -0.98 14.67 -12.92
CA ASP A 84 -1.81 15.67 -12.25
C ASP A 84 -2.81 16.38 -13.18
N THR A 85 -2.72 16.19 -14.50
CA THR A 85 -3.52 16.93 -15.48
C THR A 85 -4.24 16.02 -16.46
N GLY A 86 -5.08 16.60 -17.31
CA GLY A 86 -5.80 15.86 -18.36
C GLY A 86 -5.04 15.80 -19.69
N CYS A 87 -3.74 16.11 -19.69
CA CYS A 87 -2.93 16.12 -20.90
C CYS A 87 -2.80 14.71 -21.48
N PRO A 88 -3.19 14.48 -22.75
CA PRO A 88 -3.02 13.17 -23.37
C PRO A 88 -1.53 12.93 -23.67
N GLU A 89 -1.04 11.73 -23.36
CA GLU A 89 0.36 11.34 -23.60
C GLU A 89 0.78 11.52 -25.06
N SER A 90 -0.12 11.25 -26.01
CA SER A 90 0.11 11.45 -27.44
C SER A 90 0.47 12.89 -27.82
N GLU A 91 -0.04 13.89 -27.08
CA GLU A 91 0.29 15.30 -27.30
C GLU A 91 1.74 15.58 -26.89
N LEU A 92 2.18 15.05 -25.75
CA LEU A 92 3.58 15.17 -25.32
C LEU A 92 4.54 14.42 -26.26
N VAL A 93 4.14 13.24 -26.76
CA VAL A 93 4.95 12.48 -27.74
C VAL A 93 5.12 13.30 -29.03
N SER A 94 4.04 13.92 -29.51
CA SER A 94 4.10 14.74 -30.73
C SER A 94 4.92 16.01 -30.55
N GLU A 95 4.92 16.63 -29.36
CA GLU A 95 5.66 17.87 -29.12
C GLU A 95 7.13 17.66 -28.74
N PHE A 96 7.45 16.61 -27.97
CA PHE A 96 8.78 16.42 -27.37
C PHE A 96 9.51 15.15 -27.82
N GLY A 97 8.80 14.24 -28.49
CA GLY A 97 9.36 12.99 -28.99
C GLY A 97 9.54 11.90 -27.92
N GLU A 98 9.85 10.69 -28.39
CA GLU A 98 9.84 9.47 -27.58
C GLU A 98 10.90 9.45 -26.47
N ARG A 99 12.03 10.13 -26.66
CA ARG A 99 13.11 10.15 -25.65
C ARG A 99 12.66 10.82 -24.36
N ILE A 100 11.97 11.96 -24.45
CA ILE A 100 11.48 12.69 -23.28
C ILE A 100 10.27 11.98 -22.68
N THR A 101 9.31 11.55 -23.51
CA THR A 101 8.12 10.85 -22.99
C THR A 101 8.44 9.49 -22.40
N GLY A 102 9.46 8.79 -22.90
CA GLY A 102 9.97 7.55 -22.30
C GLY A 102 10.47 7.77 -20.87
N LEU A 103 11.15 8.89 -20.58
CA LEU A 103 11.55 9.25 -19.22
C LEU A 103 10.33 9.48 -18.32
N LEU A 104 9.30 10.16 -18.84
CA LEU A 104 8.05 10.41 -18.10
C LEU A 104 7.30 9.10 -17.79
N ALA A 105 7.20 8.20 -18.77
CA ALA A 105 6.56 6.90 -18.61
C ALA A 105 7.34 6.01 -17.63
N GLY A 106 8.68 6.04 -17.69
CA GLY A 106 9.54 5.35 -16.74
C GLY A 106 9.34 5.87 -15.32
N LEU A 107 9.26 7.19 -15.14
CA LEU A 107 9.01 7.81 -13.84
C LEU A 107 7.64 7.41 -13.27
N ARG A 108 6.59 7.46 -14.10
CA ARG A 108 5.24 7.03 -13.69
C ARG A 108 5.18 5.56 -13.28
N THR A 109 5.94 4.71 -13.97
CA THR A 109 6.05 3.28 -13.62
C THR A 109 6.73 3.11 -12.27
N LEU A 110 7.82 3.86 -12.04
CA LEU A 110 8.54 3.86 -10.78
C LEU A 110 7.69 4.41 -9.62
N ASP A 111 6.82 5.37 -9.87
CA ASP A 111 5.92 5.93 -8.87
C ASP A 111 4.79 4.97 -8.48
N GLY A 112 4.50 4.00 -9.34
CA GLY A 112 3.55 2.93 -9.09
C GLY A 112 4.11 1.70 -8.37
N SER A 113 5.44 1.55 -8.27
CA SER A 113 6.08 0.42 -7.62
C SER A 113 6.31 0.65 -6.11
N ASP A 114 6.37 -0.43 -5.34
CA ASP A 114 6.84 -0.35 -3.96
C ASP A 114 8.37 -0.39 -3.97
N LEU A 115 8.97 0.78 -3.77
CA LEU A 115 10.42 0.94 -3.83
C LEU A 115 11.19 0.13 -2.78
N ARG A 116 10.51 -0.46 -1.78
CA ARG A 116 11.12 -1.29 -0.74
C ARG A 116 11.14 -2.79 -1.07
N THR A 117 10.25 -3.24 -1.95
CA THR A 117 10.02 -4.68 -2.20
C THR A 117 10.22 -5.08 -3.64
N ASP A 118 9.99 -4.15 -4.57
CA ASP A 118 10.03 -4.46 -5.99
C ASP A 118 11.47 -4.34 -6.51
N ASP A 119 11.85 -5.19 -7.45
CA ASP A 119 13.15 -5.11 -8.14
C ASP A 119 13.11 -4.05 -9.25
N TRP A 120 12.79 -2.82 -8.88
CA TRP A 120 12.74 -1.67 -9.80
C TRP A 120 14.14 -1.18 -10.18
N GLU A 121 15.14 -1.41 -9.32
CA GLU A 121 16.50 -0.93 -9.51
C GLU A 121 17.16 -1.54 -10.76
N SER A 122 16.90 -2.82 -11.03
CA SER A 122 17.51 -3.54 -12.15
C SER A 122 16.93 -3.16 -13.51
N SER A 123 15.74 -2.55 -13.54
CA SER A 123 14.96 -2.29 -14.74
C SER A 123 14.78 -0.81 -15.08
N ALA A 124 15.08 0.09 -14.14
CA ALA A 124 14.91 1.52 -14.33
C ALA A 124 16.13 2.16 -15.02
N ASP A 125 15.86 3.07 -15.97
CA ASP A 125 16.87 3.97 -16.54
C ASP A 125 17.41 4.89 -15.43
N ASP A 126 18.74 4.97 -15.29
CA ASP A 126 19.40 5.82 -14.29
C ASP A 126 18.92 7.29 -14.37
N ARG A 127 18.58 7.79 -15.56
CA ARG A 127 18.02 9.14 -15.75
C ARG A 127 16.68 9.31 -15.03
N VAL A 128 15.82 8.29 -15.07
CA VAL A 128 14.54 8.29 -14.34
C VAL A 128 14.78 8.31 -12.84
N LEU A 129 15.77 7.54 -12.38
CA LEU A 129 16.15 7.49 -10.96
C LEU A 129 16.70 8.83 -10.47
N VAL A 130 17.57 9.47 -11.25
CA VAL A 130 18.08 10.82 -10.98
C VAL A 130 16.92 11.82 -10.91
N LEU A 131 15.97 11.78 -11.87
CA LEU A 131 14.81 12.65 -11.85
C LEU A 131 13.98 12.45 -10.57
N LYS A 132 13.74 11.20 -10.15
CA LYS A 132 13.02 10.87 -8.92
C LYS A 132 13.71 11.39 -7.67
N LEU A 133 15.04 11.26 -7.61
CA LEU A 133 15.84 11.77 -6.49
C LEU A 133 15.74 13.28 -6.37
N VAL A 134 15.86 13.99 -7.49
CA VAL A 134 15.82 15.46 -7.50
C VAL A 134 14.42 16.01 -7.20
N ASP A 135 13.37 15.36 -7.72
CA ASP A 135 11.99 15.63 -7.30
C ASP A 135 11.84 15.46 -5.78
N ARG A 136 12.27 14.31 -5.25
CA ARG A 136 12.20 14.05 -3.81
C ARG A 136 12.97 15.09 -2.99
N LEU A 137 14.13 15.53 -3.45
CA LEU A 137 14.92 16.57 -2.79
C LEU A 137 14.14 17.88 -2.68
N HIS A 138 13.54 18.34 -3.78
CA HIS A 138 12.70 19.54 -3.73
C HIS A 138 11.49 19.37 -2.79
N ASN A 139 10.87 18.19 -2.80
CA ASN A 139 9.77 17.87 -1.91
C ASN A 139 10.20 17.91 -0.42
N HIS A 140 11.40 17.46 -0.08
CA HIS A 140 11.98 17.60 1.27
C HIS A 140 12.20 19.05 1.70
N ARG A 141 12.69 19.89 0.78
CA ARG A 141 12.89 21.33 1.01
C ARG A 141 11.56 22.06 1.29
N THR A 142 10.45 21.57 0.74
CA THR A 142 9.10 22.16 0.90
C THR A 142 8.15 21.35 1.79
N MET A 143 8.64 20.28 2.43
CA MET A 143 7.83 19.27 3.12
C MET A 143 7.00 19.78 4.30
N ARG A 144 7.38 20.93 4.90
CA ARG A 144 6.73 21.51 6.09
C ARG A 144 5.22 21.74 5.94
N PHE A 145 4.71 21.84 4.71
CA PHE A 145 3.29 22.04 4.41
C PHE A 145 2.48 20.73 4.32
N LEU A 146 3.12 19.55 4.48
CA LEU A 146 2.43 18.26 4.52
C LEU A 146 1.97 17.91 5.95
N PRO A 147 0.95 17.04 6.11
CA PRO A 147 0.58 16.48 7.41
C PRO A 147 1.75 15.71 8.03
N PRO A 148 1.94 15.74 9.37
CA PRO A 148 3.08 15.10 10.02
C PRO A 148 3.26 13.62 9.66
N GLU A 149 2.18 12.87 9.51
CA GLU A 149 2.21 11.46 9.08
C GLU A 149 2.84 11.28 7.71
N LYS A 150 2.44 12.10 6.72
CA LYS A 150 3.03 12.08 5.39
C LYS A 150 4.50 12.51 5.41
N GLN A 151 4.85 13.53 6.20
CA GLN A 151 6.25 13.95 6.36
C GLN A 151 7.13 12.78 6.81
N ARG A 152 6.67 12.01 7.81
CA ARG A 152 7.41 10.86 8.36
C ARG A 152 7.53 9.72 7.35
N ALA A 153 6.44 9.33 6.71
CA ALA A 153 6.44 8.26 5.73
C ALA A 153 7.43 8.57 4.59
N THR A 154 7.37 9.79 4.06
CA THR A 154 8.29 10.26 3.02
C THR A 154 9.74 10.33 3.52
N SER A 155 9.98 10.81 4.75
CA SER A 155 11.34 10.81 5.33
C SER A 155 11.89 9.41 5.50
N GLN A 156 11.09 8.45 5.95
CA GLN A 156 11.55 7.08 6.16
C GLN A 156 11.89 6.39 4.83
N GLU A 157 11.00 6.50 3.84
CA GLU A 157 11.26 6.02 2.46
C GLU A 157 12.56 6.64 1.89
N THR A 158 12.77 7.93 2.16
CA THR A 158 13.97 8.63 1.68
C THR A 158 15.24 8.07 2.32
N LEU A 159 15.25 7.84 3.64
CA LEU A 159 16.41 7.31 4.33
C LEU A 159 16.70 5.86 3.94
N ASP A 160 15.64 5.05 3.80
CA ASP A 160 15.78 3.61 3.57
C ASP A 160 16.15 3.28 2.12
N VAL A 161 15.69 4.08 1.15
CA VAL A 161 15.80 3.76 -0.28
C VAL A 161 16.57 4.83 -1.05
N LEU A 162 16.13 6.09 -0.94
CA LEU A 162 16.61 7.14 -1.85
C LEU A 162 18.00 7.68 -1.50
N VAL A 163 18.37 7.71 -0.22
CA VAL A 163 19.74 8.07 0.20
C VAL A 163 20.76 7.04 -0.29
N PRO A 164 20.58 5.72 -0.07
CA PRO A 164 21.43 4.70 -0.68
C PRO A 164 21.51 4.80 -2.21
N LEU A 165 20.36 5.05 -2.86
CA LEU A 165 20.30 5.21 -4.31
C LEU A 165 21.13 6.41 -4.81
N ALA A 166 21.05 7.55 -4.13
CA ALA A 166 21.84 8.73 -4.48
C ALA A 166 23.34 8.46 -4.41
N VAL A 167 23.79 7.71 -3.38
CA VAL A 167 25.20 7.29 -3.26
C VAL A 167 25.57 6.34 -4.41
N ARG A 168 24.71 5.36 -4.75
CA ARG A 168 24.94 4.43 -5.87
C ARG A 168 25.13 5.15 -7.20
N LEU A 169 24.36 6.22 -7.43
CA LEU A 169 24.40 7.01 -8.66
C LEU A 169 25.49 8.10 -8.66
N GLY A 170 26.33 8.17 -7.62
CA GLY A 170 27.40 9.17 -7.51
C GLY A 170 26.89 10.59 -7.22
N LEU A 171 25.64 10.75 -6.76
CA LEU A 171 25.04 12.02 -6.39
C LEU A 171 25.20 12.30 -4.89
N GLU A 172 26.45 12.29 -4.41
CA GLU A 172 26.78 12.39 -2.97
C GLU A 172 26.14 13.61 -2.30
N GLN A 173 26.26 14.80 -2.89
CA GLN A 173 25.71 16.04 -2.34
C GLN A 173 24.18 15.99 -2.21
N VAL A 174 23.49 15.38 -3.18
CA VAL A 174 22.04 15.19 -3.15
C VAL A 174 21.67 14.19 -2.04
N GLY A 175 22.42 13.09 -1.93
CA GLY A 175 22.23 12.08 -0.89
C GLY A 175 22.41 12.64 0.52
N GLU A 176 23.48 13.40 0.76
CA GLU A 176 23.75 14.05 2.04
C GLU A 176 22.65 15.05 2.43
N GLU A 177 22.19 15.86 1.48
CA GLU A 177 21.11 16.80 1.73
C GLU A 177 19.77 16.09 2.02
N LEU A 178 19.42 15.07 1.24
CA LEU A 178 18.24 14.24 1.48
C LEU A 178 18.30 13.61 2.88
N GLN A 179 19.44 13.04 3.25
CA GLN A 179 19.64 12.42 4.56
C GLN A 179 19.44 13.45 5.69
N ARG A 180 20.06 14.63 5.58
CA ARG A 180 19.94 15.71 6.56
C ARG A 180 18.49 16.19 6.70
N LEU A 181 17.79 16.42 5.60
CA LEU A 181 16.41 16.91 5.61
C LEU A 181 15.43 15.86 6.13
N ALA A 182 15.63 14.59 5.79
CA ALA A 182 14.81 13.48 6.24
C ALA A 182 15.03 13.19 7.74
N ALA A 183 16.29 13.19 8.21
CA ALA A 183 16.65 12.94 9.60
C ALA A 183 16.13 14.02 10.56
N ALA A 184 15.97 15.26 10.09
CA ALA A 184 15.36 16.34 10.88
C ALA A 184 13.88 16.08 11.27
N ARG A 185 13.24 15.05 10.69
CA ARG A 185 11.84 14.68 10.94
C ARG A 185 11.76 13.19 11.29
N PRO A 186 12.24 12.78 12.48
CA PRO A 186 12.26 11.37 12.85
C PRO A 186 10.85 10.77 12.84
N ALA A 187 10.75 9.51 12.41
CA ALA A 187 9.55 8.73 12.63
C ALA A 187 9.24 8.70 14.14
N PRO A 188 7.96 8.79 14.55
CA PRO A 188 7.60 8.59 15.94
C PRO A 188 8.06 7.18 16.31
N PRO A 189 8.53 6.97 17.56
CA PRO A 189 8.85 5.63 18.01
C PRO A 189 7.63 4.73 17.75
N PRO A 190 7.84 3.46 17.37
CA PRO A 190 6.75 2.55 17.09
C PRO A 190 5.75 2.58 18.24
N ASP A 191 4.46 2.61 17.93
CA ASP A 191 3.39 2.62 18.94
C ASP A 191 3.45 1.31 19.75
N GLN A 192 4.29 1.32 20.79
CA GLN A 192 4.55 0.15 21.62
C GLN A 192 3.27 -0.31 22.32
N ALA A 193 2.34 0.61 22.61
CA ALA A 193 1.06 0.27 23.21
C ALA A 193 0.15 -0.47 22.22
N GLY A 194 0.06 0.00 20.98
CA GLY A 194 -0.67 -0.66 19.89
C GLY A 194 -0.08 -2.02 19.54
N ILE A 195 1.25 -2.11 19.39
CA ILE A 195 1.98 -3.36 19.13
C ILE A 195 1.72 -4.36 20.25
N ARG A 196 1.87 -3.95 21.52
CA ARG A 196 1.61 -4.81 22.68
C ARG A 196 0.15 -5.28 22.72
N THR A 197 -0.80 -4.46 22.32
CA THR A 197 -2.24 -4.82 22.31
C THR A 197 -2.53 -5.86 21.23
N SER A 198 -2.05 -5.63 20.01
CA SER A 198 -2.14 -6.60 18.91
C SER A 198 -1.43 -7.91 19.25
N PHE A 199 -0.20 -7.83 19.77
CA PHE A 199 0.59 -9.01 20.13
C PHE A 199 -0.07 -9.83 21.23
N ARG A 200 -0.62 -9.21 22.28
CA ARG A 200 -1.40 -9.93 23.32
C ARG A 200 -2.57 -10.70 22.72
N THR A 201 -3.26 -10.08 21.77
CA THR A 201 -4.41 -10.69 21.09
C THR A 201 -3.98 -11.90 20.26
N ILE A 202 -2.89 -11.75 19.50
CA ILE A 202 -2.27 -12.81 18.71
C ILE A 202 -1.75 -13.95 19.61
N ALA A 203 -1.11 -13.63 20.73
CA ALA A 203 -0.59 -14.61 21.68
C ALA A 203 -1.70 -15.49 22.29
N VAL A 204 -2.87 -14.92 22.54
CA VAL A 204 -4.05 -15.70 22.97
C VAL A 204 -4.51 -16.63 21.85
N GLY A 205 -4.62 -16.15 20.61
CA GLY A 205 -4.98 -16.99 19.46
C GLY A 205 -3.96 -18.10 19.17
N ALA A 206 -2.67 -17.82 19.40
CA ALA A 206 -1.57 -18.75 19.20
C ALA A 206 -1.65 -19.99 20.12
N LEU A 207 -2.46 -19.96 21.17
CA LEU A 207 -2.74 -21.14 22.01
C LEU A 207 -3.33 -22.31 21.20
N LEU A 208 -3.94 -22.05 20.04
CA LEU A 208 -4.45 -23.07 19.12
C LEU A 208 -3.32 -23.90 18.45
N LEU A 209 -2.14 -23.31 18.28
CA LEU A 209 -1.00 -23.92 17.59
C LEU A 209 -0.33 -24.99 18.48
N PRO A 210 0.39 -25.96 17.87
CA PRO A 210 1.21 -26.91 18.61
C PRO A 210 2.24 -26.21 19.51
N PRO A 211 2.47 -26.71 20.73
CA PRO A 211 3.38 -26.06 21.68
C PRO A 211 4.82 -25.90 21.16
N GLY A 212 5.29 -26.81 20.30
CA GLY A 212 6.63 -26.74 19.71
C GLY A 212 6.82 -25.62 18.67
N ASP A 213 5.75 -25.18 18.02
CA ASP A 213 5.82 -24.18 16.93
C ASP A 213 5.44 -22.77 17.37
N ARG A 214 4.79 -22.62 18.53
CA ARG A 214 4.25 -21.34 19.02
C ARG A 214 5.30 -20.25 19.13
N ALA A 215 6.47 -20.56 19.68
CA ALA A 215 7.52 -19.57 19.94
C ALA A 215 8.02 -18.93 18.63
N ARG A 216 8.33 -19.77 17.64
CA ARG A 216 8.79 -19.35 16.31
C ARG A 216 7.78 -18.44 15.62
N TRP A 217 6.52 -18.85 15.56
CA TRP A 217 5.49 -18.06 14.90
C TRP A 217 5.19 -16.76 15.64
N LEU A 218 5.22 -16.76 16.97
CA LEU A 218 5.05 -15.52 17.75
C LEU A 218 6.16 -14.52 17.51
N GLU A 219 7.40 -14.98 17.36
CA GLU A 219 8.55 -14.13 17.01
C GLU A 219 8.38 -13.53 15.61
N GLU A 220 8.07 -14.35 14.62
CA GLU A 220 7.85 -13.90 13.24
C GLU A 220 6.69 -12.88 13.14
N TRP A 221 5.59 -13.10 13.87
CA TRP A 221 4.47 -12.16 13.90
C TRP A 221 4.77 -10.90 14.68
N LEU A 222 5.61 -10.96 15.71
CA LEU A 222 6.05 -9.79 16.45
C LEU A 222 6.92 -8.88 15.56
N ASP A 223 7.84 -9.46 14.80
CA ASP A 223 8.65 -8.73 13.83
C ASP A 223 7.79 -8.10 12.73
N HIS A 224 6.81 -8.84 12.23
CA HIS A 224 5.84 -8.29 11.28
C HIS A 224 5.04 -7.12 11.87
N LEU A 225 4.58 -7.21 13.13
CA LEU A 225 3.88 -6.11 13.81
C LEU A 225 4.74 -4.85 13.96
N HIS A 226 6.05 -5.01 14.18
CA HIS A 226 7.00 -3.90 14.23
C HIS A 226 7.19 -3.25 12.85
N GLY A 227 7.15 -4.03 11.77
CA GLY A 227 7.25 -3.54 10.40
C GLY A 227 6.01 -2.81 9.88
N LEU A 228 4.86 -2.88 10.57
CA LEU A 228 3.62 -2.28 10.09
C LEU A 228 3.56 -0.75 10.31
N PRO A 229 3.08 0.02 9.31
CA PRO A 229 3.21 1.48 9.29
C PRO A 229 2.29 2.19 10.30
N ASP A 230 1.10 1.65 10.58
CA ASP A 230 0.11 2.30 11.44
C ASP A 230 -0.73 1.32 12.27
N GLY A 231 -1.57 1.88 13.16
CA GLY A 231 -2.46 1.10 14.03
C GLY A 231 -3.60 0.40 13.29
N ARG A 232 -4.04 0.89 12.10
CA ARG A 232 -5.09 0.24 11.31
C ARG A 232 -4.54 -1.00 10.61
N ALA A 233 -3.34 -0.92 10.03
CA ALA A 233 -2.61 -2.03 9.45
C ALA A 233 -2.36 -3.13 10.50
N ARG A 234 -1.91 -2.75 11.71
CA ARG A 234 -1.77 -3.67 12.85
C ARG A 234 -3.08 -4.39 13.20
N ARG A 235 -4.21 -3.67 13.27
CA ARG A 235 -5.52 -4.28 13.55
C ARG A 235 -5.96 -5.24 12.44
N ARG A 236 -5.80 -4.87 11.18
CA ARG A 236 -6.12 -5.76 10.03
C ARG A 236 -5.30 -7.03 10.06
N PHE A 237 -3.99 -6.91 10.24
CA PHE A 237 -3.08 -8.05 10.39
C PHE A 237 -3.49 -8.95 11.56
N THR A 238 -3.78 -8.36 12.73
CA THR A 238 -4.26 -9.10 13.91
C THR A 238 -5.52 -9.92 13.60
N VAL A 239 -6.51 -9.31 12.95
CA VAL A 239 -7.78 -9.99 12.59
C VAL A 239 -7.53 -11.10 11.57
N GLN A 240 -6.77 -10.82 10.51
CA GLN A 240 -6.46 -11.80 9.46
C GLN A 240 -5.72 -13.02 10.05
N LEU A 241 -4.76 -12.77 10.93
CA LEU A 241 -4.00 -13.82 11.57
C LEU A 241 -4.88 -14.69 12.48
N LEU A 242 -5.73 -14.07 13.30
CA LEU A 242 -6.68 -14.80 14.14
C LEU A 242 -7.62 -15.68 13.30
N MET A 243 -8.10 -15.20 12.15
CA MET A 243 -8.94 -15.99 11.26
C MET A 243 -8.17 -17.14 10.58
N GLY A 244 -6.89 -16.95 10.27
CA GLY A 244 -6.02 -17.95 9.64
C GLY A 244 -5.43 -18.99 10.61
N MET A 245 -5.33 -18.68 11.90
CA MET A 245 -4.72 -19.53 12.92
C MET A 245 -5.30 -20.95 13.03
N PRO A 246 -6.62 -21.19 12.91
CA PRO A 246 -7.17 -22.54 12.92
C PRO A 246 -6.61 -23.39 11.77
N ARG A 247 -6.54 -22.83 10.56
CA ARG A 247 -5.99 -23.51 9.38
C ARG A 247 -4.51 -23.81 9.57
N LEU A 248 -3.75 -22.83 10.05
CA LEU A 248 -2.33 -23.00 10.33
C LEU A 248 -2.08 -24.09 11.40
N ALA A 249 -2.89 -24.11 12.45
CA ALA A 249 -2.80 -25.14 13.49
C ALA A 249 -3.07 -26.55 12.95
N VAL A 250 -4.00 -26.72 12.00
CA VAL A 250 -4.24 -28.01 11.34
C VAL A 250 -3.03 -28.43 10.49
N ILE A 251 -2.48 -27.51 9.70
CA ILE A 251 -1.30 -27.76 8.85
C ILE A 251 -0.09 -28.18 9.69
N LEU A 252 0.16 -27.49 10.82
CA LEU A 252 1.31 -27.79 11.68
C LEU A 252 1.13 -29.09 12.47
N ARG A 253 -0.10 -29.47 12.85
CA ARG A 253 -0.38 -30.75 13.52
C ARG A 253 -0.34 -31.93 12.58
N TRP A 254 -0.62 -31.68 11.31
CA TRP A 254 -0.67 -32.70 10.27
C TRP A 254 0.10 -32.19 9.06
N PRO A 255 1.45 -32.13 9.15
CA PRO A 255 2.25 -31.80 7.99
C PRO A 255 1.90 -32.82 6.91
N LEU A 256 1.26 -32.35 5.84
CA LEU A 256 0.87 -33.19 4.72
C LEU A 256 2.17 -33.62 4.03
N SER A 257 2.72 -34.73 4.48
CA SER A 257 3.72 -35.47 3.73
C SER A 257 3.00 -36.08 2.53
N GLU A 258 3.10 -35.36 1.41
CA GLU A 258 2.66 -35.68 0.05
C GLU A 258 1.14 -35.69 -0.28
N PRO A 259 0.75 -35.19 -1.47
CA PRO A 259 -0.64 -35.08 -1.88
C PRO A 259 -1.13 -36.38 -2.54
N ALA A 260 -1.43 -37.42 -1.74
CA ALA A 260 -2.14 -38.58 -2.26
C ALA A 260 -3.00 -39.26 -1.19
N HIS A 261 -4.32 -39.23 -1.42
CA HIS A 261 -5.36 -40.02 -0.73
C HIS A 261 -5.74 -39.59 0.70
N LEU A 262 -6.59 -38.56 0.79
CA LEU A 262 -7.48 -38.36 1.95
C LEU A 262 -8.44 -39.56 2.09
N THR A 263 -8.01 -40.61 2.78
CA THR A 263 -8.83 -41.80 3.02
C THR A 263 -9.87 -41.56 4.12
N ALA A 264 -11.00 -42.26 3.99
CA ALA A 264 -12.18 -42.23 4.87
C ALA A 264 -11.89 -42.38 6.39
N GLN A 265 -10.68 -42.76 6.78
CA GLN A 265 -10.23 -42.80 8.17
C GLN A 265 -10.11 -41.40 8.81
N VAL A 266 -9.65 -40.39 8.06
CA VAL A 266 -9.50 -39.02 8.54
C VAL A 266 -10.89 -38.42 8.79
N LEU A 267 -11.80 -38.56 7.83
CA LEU A 267 -13.21 -38.18 7.96
C LEU A 267 -13.88 -38.86 9.17
N ARG A 268 -13.62 -40.15 9.41
CA ARG A 268 -14.18 -40.88 10.58
C ARG A 268 -13.61 -40.46 11.93
N ARG A 269 -12.38 -39.92 11.98
CA ARG A 269 -11.77 -39.41 13.22
C ARG A 269 -12.25 -38.01 13.53
N VAL A 270 -12.33 -37.16 12.51
CA VAL A 270 -12.92 -35.81 12.62
C VAL A 270 -14.38 -35.91 13.03
N ALA A 271 -15.17 -36.79 12.39
CA ALA A 271 -16.56 -37.02 12.75
C ALA A 271 -16.72 -37.52 14.20
N ARG A 272 -15.88 -38.45 14.67
CA ARG A 272 -15.92 -38.94 16.06
C ARG A 272 -15.61 -37.85 17.08
N TRP A 273 -14.59 -37.04 16.81
CA TRP A 273 -14.20 -35.93 17.68
C TRP A 273 -15.29 -34.85 17.73
N VAL A 274 -15.91 -34.55 16.58
CA VAL A 274 -17.08 -33.67 16.43
C VAL A 274 -18.25 -34.20 17.28
N ILE A 275 -18.58 -35.48 17.15
CA ILE A 275 -19.69 -36.12 17.88
C ILE A 275 -19.43 -36.15 19.40
N SER A 276 -18.17 -36.25 19.83
CA SER A 276 -17.80 -36.28 21.26
C SER A 276 -17.57 -34.89 21.88
N SER A 277 -17.73 -33.80 21.13
CA SER A 277 -17.40 -32.45 21.59
C SER A 277 -18.61 -31.74 22.23
N ASN A 278 -18.37 -31.07 23.36
CA ASN A 278 -19.39 -30.43 24.20
C ASN A 278 -19.99 -29.16 23.55
N VAL A 279 -21.23 -28.79 23.90
CA VAL A 279 -22.03 -27.71 23.24
C VAL A 279 -21.31 -26.34 23.23
N ARG A 280 -20.48 -26.04 24.23
CA ARG A 280 -19.66 -24.80 24.28
C ARG A 280 -18.59 -24.72 23.18
N THR A 281 -18.04 -25.86 22.76
CA THR A 281 -17.04 -25.95 21.69
C THR A 281 -17.68 -25.62 20.33
N TRP A 282 -18.94 -26.01 20.15
CA TRP A 282 -19.73 -25.74 18.95
C TRP A 282 -20.10 -24.27 18.78
N SER A 283 -20.45 -23.57 19.87
CA SER A 283 -20.70 -22.13 19.82
C SER A 283 -19.48 -21.31 19.40
N LEU A 284 -18.26 -21.77 19.73
CA LEU A 284 -17.02 -21.11 19.33
C LEU A 284 -16.63 -21.42 17.87
N LEU A 285 -17.01 -22.59 17.36
CA LEU A 285 -16.76 -23.01 15.97
C LEU A 285 -17.84 -22.56 15.00
N THR A 286 -18.98 -22.06 15.48
CA THR A 286 -20.09 -21.61 14.63
C THR A 286 -19.66 -20.51 13.64
N PRO A 287 -18.89 -19.47 14.03
CA PRO A 287 -18.41 -18.47 13.08
C PRO A 287 -17.48 -19.06 12.02
N PHE A 288 -16.64 -20.03 12.41
CA PHE A 288 -15.71 -20.73 11.51
C PHE A 288 -16.46 -21.61 10.50
N LEU A 289 -17.51 -22.33 10.94
CA LEU A 289 -18.34 -23.15 10.07
C LEU A 289 -19.15 -22.29 9.10
N VAL A 290 -19.71 -21.17 9.57
CA VAL A 290 -20.40 -20.18 8.72
C VAL A 290 -19.45 -19.60 7.68
N TRP A 291 -18.24 -19.21 8.08
CA TRP A 291 -17.23 -18.72 7.16
C TRP A 291 -16.84 -19.80 6.13
N MET A 292 -16.55 -21.03 6.54
CA MET A 292 -16.24 -22.11 5.60
C MET A 292 -17.39 -22.39 4.62
N THR A 293 -18.65 -22.30 5.05
CA THR A 293 -19.78 -22.46 4.13
C THR A 293 -19.90 -21.30 3.14
N VAL A 294 -19.58 -20.07 3.54
CA VAL A 294 -19.58 -18.90 2.65
C VAL A 294 -18.42 -18.98 1.65
N GLU A 295 -17.24 -19.39 2.10
CA GLU A 295 -16.06 -19.56 1.26
C GLU A 295 -16.25 -20.69 0.25
N ALA A 296 -16.82 -21.83 0.68
CA ALA A 296 -17.15 -22.94 -0.21
C ALA A 296 -18.25 -22.58 -1.22
N ALA A 297 -19.19 -21.72 -0.84
CA ALA A 297 -20.23 -21.21 -1.74
C ALA A 297 -19.68 -20.29 -2.83
N ALA A 298 -18.54 -19.62 -2.58
CA ALA A 298 -17.88 -18.79 -3.58
C ALA A 298 -17.25 -19.61 -4.71
N SER A 299 -16.89 -20.87 -4.44
CA SER A 299 -16.29 -21.79 -5.42
C SER A 299 -17.29 -22.77 -6.05
N SER A 300 -18.30 -23.25 -5.31
CA SER A 300 -19.35 -24.12 -5.85
C SER A 300 -20.60 -24.18 -4.95
N PRO A 301 -21.82 -23.92 -5.47
CA PRO A 301 -23.04 -23.96 -4.68
C PRO A 301 -23.41 -25.37 -4.17
N TRP A 302 -22.90 -26.43 -4.83
CA TRP A 302 -23.16 -27.82 -4.43
C TRP A 302 -22.26 -28.31 -3.29
N GLU A 303 -21.04 -27.76 -3.18
CA GLU A 303 -20.14 -28.02 -2.05
C GLU A 303 -20.63 -27.34 -0.77
N ALA A 304 -21.16 -26.11 -0.90
CA ALA A 304 -21.82 -25.41 0.19
C ALA A 304 -23.07 -26.15 0.70
N ALA A 305 -23.89 -26.70 -0.21
CA ALA A 305 -25.04 -27.53 0.14
C ALA A 305 -24.61 -28.85 0.82
N GLY A 306 -23.53 -29.47 0.36
CA GLY A 306 -22.94 -30.66 0.99
C GLY A 306 -22.50 -30.41 2.44
N LEU A 307 -21.85 -29.27 2.71
CA LEU A 307 -21.49 -28.82 4.05
C LEU A 307 -22.73 -28.48 4.91
N LEU A 308 -23.74 -27.83 4.34
CA LEU A 308 -24.98 -27.50 5.05
C LEU A 308 -25.80 -28.73 5.44
N VAL A 309 -25.78 -29.78 4.61
CA VAL A 309 -26.51 -31.04 4.82
C VAL A 309 -25.75 -32.00 5.75
N THR A 310 -24.42 -31.97 5.75
CA THR A 310 -23.59 -32.84 6.62
C THR A 310 -23.41 -32.30 8.05
N VAL A 311 -23.59 -30.99 8.28
CA VAL A 311 -23.28 -30.34 9.56
C VAL A 311 -24.41 -30.30 10.61
N PRO A 312 -25.66 -30.76 10.37
CA PRO A 312 -26.56 -30.95 11.51
C PRO A 312 -27.36 -32.25 11.57
N PRO A 313 -27.16 -32.97 12.70
CA PRO A 313 -28.25 -33.32 13.62
C PRO A 313 -28.53 -32.21 14.65
N VAL A 314 -27.68 -31.18 14.78
CA VAL A 314 -27.69 -30.25 15.92
C VAL A 314 -28.54 -28.97 15.70
N LEU A 315 -28.77 -28.53 14.46
CA LEU A 315 -29.75 -27.46 14.18
C LEU A 315 -31.20 -27.91 14.51
N GLY A 316 -31.47 -29.23 14.50
CA GLY A 316 -32.79 -29.77 14.86
C GLY A 316 -33.18 -29.57 16.33
N ALA A 317 -32.23 -29.37 17.24
CA ALA A 317 -32.52 -29.03 18.63
C ALA A 317 -32.74 -27.52 18.83
N GLY A 318 -31.94 -26.69 18.15
CA GLY A 318 -32.08 -25.23 18.19
C GLY A 318 -33.38 -24.74 17.56
N VAL A 319 -33.78 -25.30 16.41
CA VAL A 319 -35.03 -24.94 15.71
C VAL A 319 -36.28 -25.42 16.46
N ARG A 320 -36.23 -26.56 17.16
CA ARG A 320 -37.34 -27.00 18.05
C ARG A 320 -37.50 -26.09 19.26
N THR A 321 -36.38 -25.71 19.90
CA THR A 321 -36.38 -24.79 21.04
C THR A 321 -36.83 -23.38 20.65
N LEU A 322 -36.47 -22.91 19.45
CA LEU A 322 -36.95 -21.62 18.92
C LEU A 322 -38.43 -21.68 18.53
N ARG A 323 -38.90 -22.78 17.93
CA ARG A 323 -40.30 -22.96 17.53
C ARG A 323 -41.23 -23.05 18.75
N GLU A 324 -40.80 -23.69 19.82
CA GLU A 324 -41.51 -23.74 21.11
C GLU A 324 -41.51 -22.36 21.82
N ARG A 325 -40.43 -21.59 21.76
CA ARG A 325 -40.37 -20.24 22.36
C ARG A 325 -41.14 -19.18 21.56
N LEU A 326 -41.23 -19.32 20.24
CA LEU A 326 -41.95 -18.39 19.37
C LEU A 326 -43.46 -18.67 19.28
N HIS A 327 -43.92 -19.91 19.55
CA HIS A 327 -45.35 -20.22 19.64
C HIS A 327 -45.97 -19.98 21.03
N VAL A 328 -45.18 -19.58 22.04
CA VAL A 328 -45.71 -19.21 23.37
C VAL A 328 -46.03 -17.71 23.47
N ALA A 329 -45.66 -16.90 22.46
CA ALA A 329 -45.93 -15.47 22.43
C ALA A 329 -47.31 -15.09 21.83
N GLU A 330 -48.04 -16.02 21.22
CA GLU A 330 -49.37 -15.73 20.64
C GLU A 330 -50.43 -16.72 21.13
N GLY A 331 -51.21 -16.28 22.12
CA GLY A 331 -52.62 -16.69 22.20
C GLY A 331 -53.03 -17.62 23.34
N ARG A 332 -53.19 -17.08 24.55
CA ARG A 332 -54.39 -17.29 25.39
C ARG A 332 -54.66 -15.98 26.15
N PRO A 333 -55.91 -15.53 26.37
CA PRO A 333 -57.09 -16.32 26.75
C PRO A 333 -58.36 -15.89 25.94
N ARG A 334 -59.63 -16.27 26.15
CA ARG A 334 -60.43 -16.73 27.31
C ARG A 334 -61.83 -17.16 26.77
N HIS A 335 -62.35 -18.28 27.27
CA HIS A 335 -63.74 -18.54 27.69
C HIS A 335 -64.99 -18.17 26.84
N ARG A 336 -65.80 -19.24 26.60
CA ARG A 336 -67.20 -19.50 27.05
C ARG A 336 -68.38 -19.28 26.07
N ARG A 337 -69.35 -20.20 26.23
CA ARG A 337 -70.76 -20.27 25.75
C ARG A 337 -70.91 -20.96 24.39
N GLU A 338 -71.79 -21.94 24.18
CA GLU A 338 -72.99 -22.39 24.94
C GLU A 338 -73.01 -23.90 25.15
#